data_AF-A0A533Y0C7-F1
#
_entry.id   AF-A0A533Y0C7-F1
#
_cell.length_a   1.000
_cell.length_b   1.000
_cell.length_c   1.000
_cell.angle_alpha   90.00
_cell.angle_beta   90.00
_cell.angle_gamma   90.00
#
_symmetry.space_group_name_H-M   'P 1'
#
loop_
_entity.id
_entity.type
_entity.pdbx_description
1 polymer ?
#
loop_
_entity_poly.entity_id
_entity_poly.type
_entity_poly.pdbx_seq_one_letter_code
_entity_poly.pdbx_strand_id
1 'polypeptide(L)'
;MDWLLLIGLVVLLIVGGAASFFLYFFIARTKKEFRATQPDLRITNLSAMNSGDVLTLYPELENVGPGVAYDCVMHLGGWEGNFAVKKVYPRGPRYEKHVVSIVLGPEAPIRVKPISNGYLRLRYQDRWEQKYERWYPVAQVRRGEIPPYNPQIDLEHPDLTEPHPSVWDMRKFLRNISLYG
;
A
#
# COMPACT_ATOMS: atom_id res chain seq x y z
N MET A 1 -62.76 6.34 -2.03
CA MET A 1 -62.33 5.66 -3.26
C MET A 1 -60.84 5.97 -3.40
N ASP A 2 -60.00 5.20 -2.72
CA ASP A 2 -58.54 5.49 -2.58
C ASP A 2 -57.66 4.51 -3.36
N TRP A 3 -58.28 3.77 -4.29
CA TRP A 3 -57.61 2.77 -5.13
C TRP A 3 -56.50 3.39 -5.99
N LEU A 4 -56.68 4.62 -6.48
CA LEU A 4 -55.66 5.32 -7.25
C LEU A 4 -54.42 5.68 -6.40
N LEU A 5 -54.62 6.07 -5.13
CA LEU A 5 -53.52 6.35 -4.20
C LEU A 5 -52.76 5.07 -3.86
N LEU A 6 -53.48 3.97 -3.64
CA LEU A 6 -52.90 2.66 -3.33
C LEU A 6 -52.09 2.12 -4.52
N ILE A 7 -52.62 2.22 -5.74
CA ILE A 7 -51.88 1.87 -6.97
C ILE A 7 -50.63 2.74 -7.12
N GLY A 8 -50.75 4.05 -6.90
CA GLY A 8 -49.61 4.97 -6.96
C GLY A 8 -48.50 4.61 -5.97
N LEU A 9 -48.86 4.27 -4.73
CA LEU A 9 -47.93 3.88 -3.69
C LEU A 9 -47.23 2.55 -4.02
N VAL A 10 -47.97 1.55 -4.53
CA VAL A 10 -47.40 0.26 -4.97
C VAL A 10 -46.41 0.47 -6.12
N VAL A 11 -46.77 1.28 -7.13
CA VAL A 11 -45.85 1.61 -8.24
C VAL A 11 -44.60 2.30 -7.72
N LEU A 12 -44.74 3.26 -6.81
CA LEU A 12 -43.59 3.98 -6.23
C LEU A 12 -42.68 3.04 -5.44
N LEU A 13 -43.22 2.09 -4.68
CA LEU A 13 -42.44 1.08 -3.98
C LEU A 13 -41.70 0.15 -4.94
N ILE A 14 -42.35 -0.29 -6.03
CA ILE A 14 -41.72 -1.14 -7.05
C ILE A 14 -40.61 -0.39 -7.76
N VAL A 15 -40.86 0.84 -8.22
CA VAL A 15 -39.88 1.66 -8.93
C VAL A 15 -38.73 2.05 -8.00
N GLY A 16 -39.03 2.45 -6.76
CA GLY A 16 -38.03 2.76 -5.74
C GLY A 16 -37.16 1.55 -5.37
N GLY A 17 -37.78 0.39 -5.20
CA GLY A 17 -37.08 -0.87 -4.94
C GLY A 17 -36.16 -1.26 -6.11
N ALA A 18 -36.67 -1.20 -7.34
CA ALA A 18 -35.87 -1.46 -8.54
C ALA A 18 -34.71 -0.46 -8.67
N ALA A 19 -34.97 0.84 -8.53
CA ALA A 19 -33.94 1.88 -8.60
C ALA A 19 -32.86 1.70 -7.53
N SER A 20 -33.25 1.39 -6.30
CA SER A 20 -32.31 1.09 -5.20
C SER A 20 -31.46 -0.14 -5.51
N PHE A 21 -32.06 -1.21 -6.00
CA PHE A 21 -31.35 -2.43 -6.39
C PHE A 21 -30.33 -2.16 -7.52
N PHE A 22 -30.75 -1.44 -8.57
CA PHE A 22 -29.86 -1.05 -9.65
C PHE A 22 -28.71 -0.16 -9.17
N LEU A 23 -28.99 0.79 -8.28
CA LEU A 23 -27.98 1.68 -7.70
C LEU A 23 -26.96 0.89 -6.87
N TYR A 24 -27.43 -0.02 -6.01
CA TYR A 24 -26.56 -0.88 -5.21
C TYR A 24 -25.65 -1.74 -6.09
N PHE A 25 -26.24 -2.41 -7.09
CA PHE A 25 -25.49 -3.25 -8.02
C PHE A 25 -24.44 -2.45 -8.79
N PHE A 26 -24.81 -1.25 -9.26
CA PHE A 26 -23.91 -0.35 -9.96
C PHE A 26 -22.71 0.07 -9.09
N ILE A 27 -22.96 0.45 -7.83
CA ILE A 27 -21.91 0.83 -6.88
C ILE A 27 -20.98 -0.37 -6.61
N ALA A 28 -21.57 -1.53 -6.31
CA ALA A 28 -20.81 -2.74 -6.00
C ALA A 28 -19.93 -3.17 -7.18
N ARG A 29 -20.50 -3.15 -8.39
CA ARG A 29 -19.77 -3.47 -9.63
C ARG A 29 -18.62 -2.51 -9.89
N THR A 30 -18.87 -1.20 -9.79
CA THR A 30 -17.83 -0.18 -10.01
C THR A 30 -16.68 -0.35 -9.02
N LYS A 31 -16.98 -0.56 -7.73
CA LYS A 31 -15.96 -0.82 -6.70
C LYS A 31 -15.16 -2.08 -7.00
N LYS A 32 -15.83 -3.17 -7.42
CA LYS A 32 -15.18 -4.44 -7.74
C LYS A 32 -14.24 -4.31 -8.95
N GLU A 33 -14.71 -3.69 -10.03
CA GLU A 33 -13.90 -3.43 -11.23
C GLU A 33 -12.70 -2.53 -10.90
N PHE A 34 -12.90 -1.53 -10.05
CA PHE A 34 -11.83 -0.63 -9.61
C PHE A 34 -10.77 -1.37 -8.78
N ARG A 35 -11.18 -2.11 -7.72
CA ARG A 35 -10.27 -2.93 -6.91
C ARG A 35 -9.52 -3.98 -7.75
N ALA A 36 -10.13 -4.52 -8.80
CA ALA A 36 -9.49 -5.47 -9.72
C ALA A 36 -8.34 -4.86 -10.56
N THR A 37 -8.13 -3.55 -10.48
CA THR A 37 -7.07 -2.85 -11.22
C THR A 37 -6.05 -2.14 -10.32
N GLN A 38 -6.22 -2.26 -9.00
CA GLN A 38 -5.30 -1.63 -8.04
C GLN A 38 -4.09 -2.54 -7.75
N PRO A 39 -2.89 -1.96 -7.64
CA PRO A 39 -1.74 -2.67 -7.09
C PRO A 39 -1.90 -2.85 -5.57
N ASP A 40 -1.21 -3.84 -5.03
CA ASP A 40 -1.06 -4.01 -3.58
C ASP A 40 0.36 -4.53 -3.30
N LEU A 41 1.24 -3.60 -2.96
CA LEU A 41 2.66 -3.85 -2.74
C LEU A 41 2.92 -4.08 -1.25
N ARG A 42 3.57 -5.20 -0.93
CA ARG A 42 3.95 -5.56 0.44
C ARG A 42 5.36 -6.15 0.53
N ILE A 43 5.93 -6.10 1.72
CA ILE A 43 7.18 -6.75 2.06
C ILE A 43 6.81 -8.08 2.70
N THR A 44 7.10 -9.19 2.03
CA THR A 44 6.69 -10.53 2.49
C THR A 44 7.76 -11.23 3.29
N ASN A 45 9.02 -10.85 3.11
CA ASN A 45 10.14 -11.40 3.84
C ASN A 45 11.21 -10.32 4.05
N LEU A 46 11.99 -10.48 5.10
CA LEU A 46 13.13 -9.65 5.41
C LEU A 46 14.27 -10.55 5.86
N SER A 47 15.33 -10.59 5.05
CA SER A 47 16.59 -11.17 5.48
C SER A 47 17.59 -10.08 5.83
N ALA A 48 18.51 -10.39 6.73
CA ALA A 48 19.56 -9.48 7.15
C ALA A 48 20.91 -10.20 7.13
N MET A 49 21.92 -9.56 6.58
CA MET A 49 23.30 -10.04 6.59
C MET A 49 24.15 -9.05 7.37
N ASN A 50 24.88 -9.56 8.36
CA ASN A 50 25.86 -8.79 9.10
C ASN A 50 27.26 -9.13 8.58
N SER A 51 28.03 -8.12 8.17
CA SER A 51 29.41 -8.26 7.72
C SER A 51 30.28 -7.25 8.47
N GLY A 52 30.93 -7.72 9.54
CA GLY A 52 31.65 -6.85 10.48
C GLY A 52 30.71 -5.83 11.12
N ASP A 53 31.01 -4.54 10.91
CA ASP A 53 30.20 -3.43 11.43
C ASP A 53 29.19 -2.89 10.41
N VAL A 54 28.90 -3.60 9.31
CA VAL A 54 27.91 -3.21 8.30
C VAL A 54 26.76 -4.21 8.30
N LEU A 55 25.54 -3.70 8.45
CA LEU A 55 24.31 -4.47 8.37
C LEU A 55 23.63 -4.19 7.04
N THR A 56 23.35 -5.23 6.25
CA THR A 56 22.56 -5.10 5.03
C THR A 56 21.23 -5.81 5.21
N LEU A 57 20.14 -5.07 5.00
CA LEU A 57 18.78 -5.60 4.99
C LEU A 57 18.37 -5.89 3.54
N TYR A 58 17.67 -7.00 3.36
CA TYR A 58 17.15 -7.47 2.07
C TYR A 58 15.64 -7.71 2.19
N PRO A 59 14.81 -6.65 2.24
CA PRO A 59 13.36 -6.78 2.09
C PRO A 59 13.00 -7.36 0.72
N GLU A 60 12.17 -8.40 0.75
CA GLU A 60 11.51 -8.97 -0.42
C GLU A 60 10.17 -8.27 -0.63
N LEU A 61 10.06 -7.51 -1.71
CA LEU A 61 8.83 -6.87 -2.13
C LEU A 61 8.04 -7.76 -3.08
N GLU A 62 6.74 -7.79 -2.90
CA GLU A 62 5.82 -8.57 -3.73
C GLU A 62 4.56 -7.74 -4.00
N ASN A 63 4.11 -7.75 -5.26
CA ASN A 63 2.80 -7.22 -5.62
C ASN A 63 1.78 -8.34 -5.64
N VAL A 64 0.92 -8.34 -4.64
CA VAL A 64 -0.18 -9.30 -4.54
C VAL A 64 -1.46 -8.79 -5.20
N GLY A 65 -1.47 -7.49 -5.55
CA GLY A 65 -2.58 -6.86 -6.24
C GLY A 65 -2.61 -7.21 -7.72
N PRO A 66 -3.79 -7.17 -8.35
CA PRO A 66 -3.92 -7.39 -9.79
C PRO A 66 -3.41 -6.22 -10.64
N GLY A 67 -3.28 -5.02 -10.07
CA GLY A 67 -2.78 -3.83 -10.76
C GLY A 67 -1.26 -3.74 -10.84
N VAL A 68 -0.79 -2.78 -11.64
CA VAL A 68 0.63 -2.43 -11.80
C VAL A 68 0.98 -1.35 -10.79
N ALA A 69 2.11 -1.51 -10.09
CA ALA A 69 2.63 -0.50 -9.17
C ALA A 69 3.71 0.32 -9.89
N TYR A 70 3.57 1.63 -9.84
CA TYR A 70 4.48 2.60 -10.46
C TYR A 70 5.24 3.38 -9.39
N ASP A 71 6.38 3.98 -9.78
CA ASP A 71 7.20 4.85 -8.95
C ASP A 71 7.41 4.34 -7.51
N CYS A 72 7.76 3.06 -7.39
CA CYS A 72 7.92 2.42 -6.11
C CYS A 72 9.19 2.95 -5.42
N VAL A 73 9.04 3.48 -4.22
CA VAL A 73 10.12 4.04 -3.42
C VAL A 73 10.05 3.46 -2.03
N MET A 74 11.15 2.88 -1.58
CA MET A 74 11.33 2.41 -0.23
C MET A 74 12.21 3.39 0.54
N HIS A 75 11.77 3.78 1.74
CA HIS A 75 12.42 4.75 2.59
C HIS A 75 12.54 4.21 4.02
N LEU A 76 13.75 3.99 4.48
CA LEU A 76 14.05 3.62 5.86
C LEU A 76 14.54 4.87 6.60
N GLY A 77 13.81 5.28 7.63
CA GLY A 77 14.06 6.51 8.38
C GLY A 77 13.25 6.60 9.67
N GLY A 78 12.95 7.83 10.11
CA GLY A 78 12.28 8.09 11.40
C GLY A 78 13.21 8.59 12.50
N TRP A 79 14.37 9.12 12.11
CA TRP A 79 15.38 9.68 12.99
C TRP A 79 16.10 10.85 12.36
N GLU A 80 16.83 11.60 13.17
CA GLU A 80 17.65 12.72 12.70
C GLU A 80 18.94 12.23 12.02
N GLY A 81 19.28 12.84 10.89
CA GLY A 81 20.51 12.56 10.13
C GLY A 81 20.29 11.68 8.90
N ASN A 82 21.17 10.71 8.68
CA ASN A 82 21.22 9.92 7.44
C ASN A 82 20.08 8.90 7.35
N PHE A 83 19.37 8.90 6.23
CA PHE A 83 18.29 7.97 5.89
C PHE A 83 18.60 7.21 4.60
N ALA A 84 17.97 6.05 4.40
CA ALA A 84 18.17 5.23 3.21
C ALA A 84 16.93 5.28 2.31
N VAL A 85 17.11 5.72 1.06
CA VAL A 85 16.06 5.72 0.03
C VAL A 85 16.50 4.83 -1.13
N LYS A 86 15.61 3.94 -1.56
CA LYS A 86 15.79 3.10 -2.75
C LYS A 86 14.58 3.18 -3.65
N LYS A 87 14.82 3.52 -4.92
CA LYS A 87 13.82 3.37 -5.99
C LYS A 87 13.77 1.91 -6.42
N VAL A 88 12.57 1.39 -6.62
CA VAL A 88 12.27 0.01 -7.01
C VAL A 88 11.47 0.09 -8.30
N TYR A 89 11.84 -0.71 -9.29
CA TYR A 89 11.18 -0.72 -10.60
C TYR A 89 10.65 -2.12 -10.89
N PRO A 90 9.52 -2.50 -10.30
CA PRO A 90 8.90 -3.78 -10.62
C PRO A 90 8.48 -3.79 -12.13
N ARG A 91 8.69 -4.89 -12.90
CA ARG A 91 8.17 -5.11 -14.32
C ARG A 91 6.83 -5.93 -14.57
N GLY A 92 5.68 -5.28 -14.88
CA GLY A 92 4.32 -5.87 -15.07
C GLY A 92 3.48 -6.40 -13.86
N PRO A 93 2.13 -6.39 -13.86
CA PRO A 93 1.30 -6.72 -12.68
C PRO A 93 1.57 -8.14 -12.12
N ARG A 94 1.39 -8.35 -10.79
CA ARG A 94 1.64 -9.63 -10.09
C ARG A 94 3.05 -10.20 -10.28
N TYR A 95 4.05 -9.34 -10.05
CA TYR A 95 5.48 -9.65 -10.17
C TYR A 95 5.95 -10.76 -9.23
N GLU A 96 7.03 -11.44 -9.63
CA GLU A 96 7.86 -12.24 -8.73
C GLU A 96 8.47 -11.37 -7.60
N LYS A 97 8.88 -12.02 -6.53
CA LYS A 97 9.56 -11.39 -5.40
C LYS A 97 10.73 -10.54 -5.87
N HIS A 98 10.81 -9.31 -5.39
CA HIS A 98 11.88 -8.37 -5.69
C HIS A 98 12.67 -8.05 -4.45
N VAL A 99 13.94 -8.43 -4.44
CA VAL A 99 14.83 -8.14 -3.31
C VAL A 99 15.43 -6.76 -3.49
N VAL A 100 15.33 -5.92 -2.46
CA VAL A 100 16.00 -4.62 -2.44
C VAL A 100 16.98 -4.58 -1.29
N SER A 101 18.22 -4.18 -1.55
CA SER A 101 19.24 -4.05 -0.51
C SER A 101 19.25 -2.66 0.10
N ILE A 102 19.15 -2.60 1.43
CA ILE A 102 19.37 -1.39 2.23
C ILE A 102 20.63 -1.63 3.07
N VAL A 103 21.68 -0.87 2.79
CA VAL A 103 22.95 -0.96 3.51
C VAL A 103 22.96 0.06 4.64
N LEU A 104 23.15 -0.42 5.87
CA LEU A 104 23.29 0.36 7.08
C LEU A 104 24.74 0.26 7.57
N GLY A 105 25.51 1.32 7.35
CA GLY A 105 26.87 1.43 7.87
C GLY A 105 26.95 1.46 9.41
N PRO A 106 28.16 1.43 9.97
CA PRO A 106 28.39 1.50 11.42
C PRO A 106 27.81 2.77 12.05
N GLU A 107 27.88 3.89 11.32
CA GLU A 107 27.41 5.21 11.78
C GLU A 107 25.92 5.46 11.50
N ALA A 108 25.19 4.46 10.98
CA ALA A 108 23.76 4.60 10.77
C ALA A 108 23.09 4.93 12.12
N PRO A 109 22.27 6.00 12.24
CA PRO A 109 21.76 6.44 13.54
C PRO A 109 21.03 5.33 14.31
N ILE A 110 20.28 4.48 13.60
CA ILE A 110 19.57 3.31 14.16
C ILE A 110 20.48 2.18 14.66
N ARG A 111 21.78 2.26 14.43
CA ARG A 111 22.76 1.31 14.95
C ARG A 111 23.57 1.87 16.10
N VAL A 112 23.66 3.20 16.21
CA VAL A 112 24.48 3.88 17.22
C VAL A 112 23.66 4.33 18.44
N LYS A 113 22.41 4.76 18.23
CA LYS A 113 21.57 5.34 19.29
C LYS A 113 20.23 4.62 19.40
N PRO A 114 19.63 4.55 20.61
CA PRO A 114 18.29 4.02 20.77
C PRO A 114 17.27 4.95 20.08
N ILE A 115 16.42 4.40 19.21
CA ILE A 115 15.40 5.11 18.44
C ILE A 115 14.06 4.43 18.68
N SER A 116 13.04 5.22 19.01
CA SER A 116 11.68 4.71 19.25
C SER A 116 10.76 4.80 18.02
N ASN A 117 11.07 5.66 17.05
CA ASN A 117 10.15 6.05 15.98
C ASN A 117 10.66 5.68 14.57
N GLY A 118 11.47 4.62 14.48
CA GLY A 118 11.97 4.12 13.21
C GLY A 118 10.83 3.56 12.35
N TYR A 119 10.89 3.79 11.04
CA TYR A 119 9.94 3.24 10.09
C TYR A 119 10.62 2.86 8.77
N LEU A 120 10.10 1.81 8.15
CA LEU A 120 10.32 1.49 6.75
C LEU A 120 9.04 1.84 6.00
N ARG A 121 9.10 2.84 5.12
CA ARG A 121 7.97 3.28 4.29
C ARG A 121 8.14 2.76 2.88
N LEU A 122 7.14 2.04 2.40
CA LEU A 122 6.98 1.67 1.01
C LEU A 122 5.92 2.57 0.36
N ARG A 123 6.32 3.41 -0.58
CA ARG A 123 5.43 4.28 -1.35
C ARG A 123 5.36 3.79 -2.79
N TYR A 124 4.18 3.77 -3.36
CA TYR A 124 3.96 3.42 -4.77
C TYR A 124 2.72 4.15 -5.31
N GLN A 125 2.55 4.09 -6.62
CA GLN A 125 1.40 4.67 -7.32
C GLN A 125 0.68 3.61 -8.15
N ASP A 126 -0.61 3.83 -8.39
CA ASP A 126 -1.34 3.09 -9.41
C ASP A 126 -1.28 3.80 -10.78
N ARG A 127 -1.92 3.20 -11.78
CA ARG A 127 -1.98 3.74 -13.15
C ARG A 127 -2.68 5.10 -13.28
N TRP A 128 -3.36 5.55 -12.22
CA TRP A 128 -4.03 6.86 -12.16
C TRP A 128 -3.30 7.82 -11.21
N GLU A 129 -2.02 7.54 -10.92
CA GLU A 129 -1.13 8.34 -10.07
C GLU A 129 -1.63 8.47 -8.62
N GLN A 130 -2.60 7.65 -8.20
CA GLN A 130 -3.03 7.66 -6.82
C GLN A 130 -1.93 7.06 -5.95
N LYS A 131 -1.65 7.71 -4.82
CA LYS A 131 -0.53 7.38 -3.95
C LYS A 131 -0.96 6.41 -2.88
N TYR A 132 -0.19 5.35 -2.72
CA TYR A 132 -0.32 4.35 -1.68
C TYR A 132 0.96 4.39 -0.84
N GLU A 133 0.80 4.35 0.48
CA GLU A 133 1.93 4.26 1.40
C GLU A 133 1.68 3.14 2.40
N ARG A 134 2.69 2.31 2.62
CA ARG A 134 2.67 1.27 3.63
C ARG A 134 3.85 1.48 4.58
N TRP A 135 3.56 1.58 5.85
CA TRP A 135 4.52 1.90 6.90
C TRP A 135 4.72 0.68 7.77
N TYR A 136 5.98 0.28 7.93
CA TYR A 136 6.38 -0.81 8.80
C TYR A 136 7.16 -0.23 9.98
N PRO A 137 6.73 -0.45 11.22
CA PRO A 137 7.47 0.03 12.38
C PRO A 137 8.81 -0.69 12.48
N VAL A 138 9.84 0.07 12.86
CA VAL A 138 11.19 -0.45 13.05
C VAL A 138 11.60 -0.24 14.50
N ALA A 139 11.73 -1.35 15.22
CA ALA A 139 12.25 -1.42 16.56
C ALA A 139 13.74 -1.80 16.55
N GLN A 140 14.37 -1.76 17.72
CA GLN A 140 15.74 -2.24 17.91
C GLN A 140 15.73 -3.39 18.90
N VAL A 141 16.44 -4.47 18.57
CA VAL A 141 16.68 -5.56 19.50
C VAL A 141 17.92 -5.21 20.32
N ARG A 142 17.74 -4.95 21.62
CA ARG A 142 18.85 -4.82 22.57
C ARG A 142 19.44 -6.18 22.90
N ARG A 143 20.35 -6.69 22.07
CA ARG A 143 21.28 -7.75 22.47
C ARG A 143 22.50 -7.11 23.15
N GLY A 144 22.36 -6.78 24.43
CA GLY A 144 23.39 -6.10 25.23
C GLY A 144 23.27 -4.57 25.26
N GLU A 145 24.09 -3.94 26.11
CA GLU A 145 24.11 -2.48 26.31
C GLU A 145 25.00 -1.72 25.32
N ILE A 146 25.80 -2.43 24.51
CA ILE A 146 26.85 -1.82 23.69
C ILE A 146 26.45 -1.89 22.20
N PRO A 147 26.48 -0.76 21.46
CA PRO A 147 26.31 -0.72 20.01
C PRO A 147 27.27 -1.66 19.27
N PRO A 148 26.93 -2.12 18.04
CA PRO A 148 25.81 -1.68 17.22
C PRO A 148 24.48 -2.40 17.50
N TYR A 149 23.39 -1.64 17.53
CA TYR A 149 22.03 -2.19 17.63
C TYR A 149 21.58 -2.84 16.31
N ASN A 150 20.78 -3.91 16.43
CA ASN A 150 20.15 -4.56 15.29
C ASN A 150 18.69 -4.07 15.14
N PRO A 151 18.32 -3.44 14.01
CA PRO A 151 16.94 -3.10 13.71
C PRO A 151 16.12 -4.36 13.46
N GLN A 152 14.90 -4.36 13.96
CA GLN A 152 13.87 -5.35 13.69
C GLN A 152 12.67 -4.63 13.10
N ILE A 153 12.25 -5.05 11.91
CA ILE A 153 11.11 -4.47 11.21
C ILE A 153 9.92 -5.38 11.44
N ASP A 154 8.82 -4.82 11.93
CA ASP A 154 7.56 -5.55 12.05
C ASP A 154 6.87 -5.57 10.69
N LEU A 155 6.76 -6.77 10.10
CA LEU A 155 6.05 -7.00 8.84
C LEU A 155 4.58 -7.40 9.04
N GLU A 156 4.18 -7.75 10.26
CA GLU A 156 2.86 -8.28 10.60
C GLU A 156 1.82 -7.16 10.77
N HIS A 157 2.24 -6.02 11.31
CA HIS A 157 1.36 -4.89 11.61
C HIS A 157 1.72 -3.61 10.81
N PRO A 158 1.62 -3.62 9.47
CA PRO A 158 1.86 -2.42 8.68
C PRO A 158 0.66 -1.46 8.72
N ASP A 159 0.94 -0.17 8.83
CA ASP A 159 -0.08 0.87 8.60
C ASP A 159 -0.20 1.16 7.09
N LEU A 160 -1.43 1.10 6.57
CA LEU A 160 -1.72 1.34 5.16
C LEU A 160 -2.46 2.66 4.97
N THR A 161 -1.87 3.55 4.18
CA THR A 161 -2.51 4.74 3.65
C THR A 161 -2.87 4.47 2.20
N GLU A 162 -4.16 4.28 1.92
CA GLU A 162 -4.69 4.09 0.57
C GLU A 162 -5.61 5.26 0.15
N PRO A 163 -5.71 5.58 -1.16
CA PRO A 163 -6.64 6.56 -1.66
C PRO A 163 -8.09 6.06 -1.53
N HIS A 164 -8.99 6.96 -1.12
CA HIS A 164 -10.42 6.68 -1.00
C HIS A 164 -11.25 7.52 -1.98
N PRO A 165 -11.17 7.26 -3.30
CA PRO A 165 -11.95 8.00 -4.29
C PRO A 165 -13.46 7.76 -4.14
N SER A 166 -14.26 8.73 -4.59
CA SER A 166 -15.71 8.52 -4.67
C SER A 166 -16.07 7.48 -5.74
N VAL A 167 -17.27 6.91 -5.69
CA VAL A 167 -17.72 5.94 -6.72
C VAL A 167 -17.74 6.58 -8.12
N TRP A 168 -18.04 7.88 -8.21
CA TRP A 168 -18.00 8.63 -9.46
C TRP A 168 -16.58 8.77 -10.00
N ASP A 169 -15.60 9.05 -9.13
CA ASP A 169 -14.19 9.11 -9.51
C ASP A 169 -13.69 7.73 -9.95
N MET A 170 -14.01 6.66 -9.21
CA MET A 170 -13.70 5.29 -9.60
C MET A 170 -14.24 4.99 -11.01
N ARG A 171 -15.47 5.41 -11.31
CA ARG A 171 -16.07 5.23 -12.64
C ARG A 171 -15.38 6.07 -13.71
N LYS A 172 -14.99 7.30 -13.39
CA LYS A 172 -14.23 8.18 -14.31
C LYS A 172 -12.88 7.55 -14.64
N PHE A 173 -12.17 7.05 -13.63
CA PHE A 173 -10.91 6.33 -13.77
C PHE A 173 -11.05 5.07 -14.64
N LEU A 174 -12.09 4.26 -14.41
CA LEU A 174 -12.38 3.07 -15.20
C LEU A 174 -12.82 3.35 -16.65
N ARG A 175 -13.35 4.54 -16.93
CA ARG A 175 -13.78 4.93 -18.29
C ARG A 175 -12.68 5.60 -19.09
N ASN A 176 -11.79 6.33 -18.44
CA ASN A 176 -10.67 7.02 -19.06
C ASN A 176 -9.49 6.07 -19.36
N ILE A 177 -9.75 4.88 -19.92
CA ILE A 177 -8.72 3.95 -20.40
C ILE A 177 -8.17 4.43 -21.77
N SER A 178 -8.09 5.74 -21.99
CA SER A 178 -7.79 6.34 -23.30
C SER A 178 -6.31 6.68 -23.47
N LEU A 179 -5.61 5.77 -24.17
CA LEU A 179 -4.70 6.03 -25.31
C LEU A 179 -3.30 6.62 -25.07
N TYR A 180 -2.58 6.25 -24.02
CA TYR A 180 -1.10 6.20 -24.07
C TYR A 180 -0.60 4.98 -23.30
N GLY A 181 -0.73 3.83 -23.95
CA GLY A 181 0.04 2.62 -23.70
C GLY A 181 0.51 2.12 -25.05
#